data_AF-A0A956RJA7-F1
#
_entry.id   AF-A0A956RJA7-F1
#
_cell.length_a   1.000
_cell.length_b   1.000
_cell.length_c   1.000
_cell.angle_alpha   90.00
_cell.angle_beta   90.00
_cell.angle_gamma   90.00
#
_symmetry.space_group_name_H-M   'P 1'
#
loop_
_entity.id
_entity.type
_entity.pdbx_description
1 polymer ?
#
loop_
_entity_poly.entity_id
_entity_poly.type
_entity_poly.pdbx_seq_one_letter_code
_entity_poly.pdbx_strand_id
1 'polypeptide(L)'
;VSINVSIKEFRRVSPQPWISFRPHVRVVSCLSLMMLVALASGCVEPFDGTTSATDSDTLSESGDSIATSSGVMTSTTTTTPSESTSSSDGSETGGGSDSSTEPVVEECGNGKLDEGEECDEGDANADDGSCTLACAAASCGDGLVETGVEFCDDGTMNGKYSFCNTDCTALGPHCGDGEQQSGQGEECDASITEGCLENCTYARSCQDIKDDGVNFDGEYPLHLGDPLEVVAVYCDLETDPVRGFTFLKVHLEDENDNPLSASATQAESFCANYTMHLLVTRDITHLGASFRAAAEVDFDPVGGGSDTKRKEYLTILGVQPKTPGESCVGDAFNSANCPEWEARNGGPFFVTSVGSPGQPATSNCPGCSPYFIWNDDGSLSSMEVFSNGGKGATSEYFMCDLGEY
;
A
#
# COMPACT_ATOMS: atom_id res chain seq x y z
N VAL A 1 -33.67 39.60 -24.14
CA VAL A 1 -33.35 38.82 -25.36
C VAL A 1 -32.55 37.63 -24.91
N SER A 2 -33.13 36.44 -25.01
CA SER A 2 -32.57 35.18 -24.54
C SER A 2 -31.36 34.79 -25.38
N ILE A 3 -30.26 34.37 -24.74
CA ILE A 3 -29.33 33.39 -25.32
C ILE A 3 -28.91 32.44 -24.19
N ASN A 4 -29.33 31.19 -24.33
CA ASN A 4 -28.89 30.02 -23.56
C ASN A 4 -27.48 29.63 -24.00
N VAL A 5 -26.60 29.32 -23.05
CA VAL A 5 -25.59 28.26 -23.23
C VAL A 5 -25.51 27.48 -21.93
N SER A 6 -25.75 26.17 -22.05
CA SER A 6 -25.79 25.15 -21.00
C SER A 6 -24.36 24.68 -20.69
N ILE A 7 -24.00 24.56 -19.41
CA ILE A 7 -22.82 23.81 -18.98
C ILE A 7 -23.29 22.65 -18.10
N LYS A 8 -22.99 21.43 -18.57
CA LYS A 8 -23.26 20.14 -17.96
C LYS A 8 -22.51 19.99 -16.63
N GLU A 9 -23.19 19.43 -15.65
CA GLU A 9 -22.64 18.89 -14.40
C GLU A 9 -21.54 17.84 -14.66
N PHE A 10 -20.43 17.96 -13.93
CA PHE A 10 -19.58 16.81 -13.60
C PHE A 10 -20.17 16.11 -12.38
N ARG A 11 -20.72 14.90 -12.57
CA ARG A 11 -21.10 13.99 -11.49
C ARG A 11 -19.86 13.46 -10.81
N ARG A 12 -19.84 13.50 -9.47
CA ARG A 12 -19.01 12.63 -8.64
C ARG A 12 -19.36 11.17 -8.94
N VAL A 13 -18.36 10.36 -9.23
CA VAL A 13 -18.49 8.91 -9.35
C VAL A 13 -18.44 8.35 -7.93
N SER A 14 -19.52 7.74 -7.48
CA SER A 14 -19.55 6.89 -6.29
C SER A 14 -18.76 5.60 -6.56
N PRO A 15 -17.93 5.11 -5.61
CA PRO A 15 -17.38 3.77 -5.74
C PRO A 15 -18.52 2.75 -5.62
N GLN A 16 -18.55 1.80 -6.54
CA GLN A 16 -19.53 0.73 -6.61
C GLN A 16 -19.36 -0.23 -5.42
N PRO A 17 -20.44 -0.86 -4.92
CA PRO A 17 -20.33 -1.91 -3.91
C PRO A 17 -19.68 -3.15 -4.54
N TRP A 18 -18.64 -3.66 -3.90
CA TRP A 18 -18.00 -4.89 -4.31
C TRP A 18 -18.98 -6.05 -4.14
N ILE A 19 -19.19 -6.79 -5.23
CA ILE A 19 -19.84 -8.08 -5.20
C ILE A 19 -18.81 -9.05 -4.63
N SER A 20 -18.91 -9.32 -3.33
CA SER A 20 -18.18 -10.40 -2.66
C SER A 20 -18.56 -11.74 -3.30
N PHE A 21 -17.80 -12.18 -4.29
CA PHE A 21 -17.76 -13.58 -4.66
C PHE A 21 -16.87 -14.27 -3.63
N ARG A 22 -17.48 -14.79 -2.56
CA ARG A 22 -16.81 -15.71 -1.63
C ARG A 22 -16.49 -17.02 -2.38
N PRO A 23 -15.23 -17.43 -2.56
CA PRO A 23 -14.94 -18.84 -2.67
C PRO A 23 -14.99 -19.40 -1.24
N HIS A 24 -15.94 -20.27 -0.94
CA HIS A 24 -15.82 -21.13 0.25
C HIS A 24 -14.62 -22.06 0.06
N VAL A 25 -13.41 -21.60 0.42
CA VAL A 25 -12.25 -22.48 0.53
C VAL A 25 -12.40 -23.25 1.83
N ARG A 26 -13.01 -24.42 1.72
CA ARG A 26 -13.07 -25.39 2.82
C ARG A 26 -11.68 -25.99 2.99
N VAL A 27 -11.00 -25.64 4.08
CA VAL A 27 -9.84 -26.40 4.56
C VAL A 27 -10.33 -27.77 5.02
N VAL A 28 -10.39 -28.73 4.09
CA VAL A 28 -10.71 -30.13 4.39
C VAL A 28 -9.44 -30.79 4.93
N SER A 29 -9.38 -30.93 6.25
CA SER A 29 -8.42 -31.82 6.91
C SER A 29 -8.62 -33.24 6.39
N CYS A 30 -7.57 -33.79 5.79
CA CYS A 30 -7.57 -35.09 5.14
C CYS A 30 -7.53 -36.20 6.21
N LEU A 31 -8.70 -36.72 6.59
CA LEU A 31 -8.83 -37.97 7.33
C LEU A 31 -9.86 -38.90 6.66
N SER A 32 -9.35 -40.01 6.16
CA SER A 32 -10.01 -41.14 5.50
C SER A 32 -11.31 -41.63 6.16
N LEU A 33 -12.41 -41.78 5.40
CA LEU A 33 -13.14 -43.06 5.22
C LEU A 33 -14.32 -42.97 4.21
N MET A 34 -14.66 -44.13 3.68
CA MET A 34 -15.57 -44.54 2.61
C MET A 34 -17.10 -44.17 2.70
N MET A 35 -17.65 -43.81 1.53
CA MET A 35 -18.87 -44.35 0.85
C MET A 35 -20.31 -43.83 1.17
N LEU A 36 -21.06 -43.61 0.06
CA LEU A 36 -22.54 -43.64 -0.19
C LEU A 36 -23.40 -42.33 -0.25
N VAL A 37 -23.61 -41.84 -1.49
CA VAL A 37 -24.88 -41.73 -2.29
C VAL A 37 -26.16 -41.01 -1.74
N ALA A 38 -26.58 -39.98 -2.51
CA ALA A 38 -27.94 -39.61 -3.01
C ALA A 38 -28.84 -38.49 -2.37
N LEU A 39 -29.13 -37.50 -3.24
CA LEU A 39 -30.44 -36.89 -3.65
C LEU A 39 -31.09 -35.70 -2.88
N ALA A 40 -30.98 -34.52 -3.51
CA ALA A 40 -32.02 -33.67 -4.16
C ALA A 40 -33.19 -32.95 -3.43
N SER A 41 -33.40 -31.70 -3.89
CA SER A 41 -34.62 -30.83 -3.91
C SER A 41 -34.84 -29.95 -2.66
N GLY A 42 -35.20 -28.65 -2.70
CA GLY A 42 -35.72 -27.75 -3.75
C GLY A 42 -36.81 -26.83 -3.13
N CYS A 43 -37.01 -25.63 -3.70
CA CYS A 43 -38.10 -24.63 -3.49
C CYS A 43 -37.95 -23.61 -2.34
N VAL A 44 -38.50 -22.38 -2.31
CA VAL A 44 -38.88 -21.27 -3.23
C VAL A 44 -39.49 -20.16 -2.30
N GLU A 45 -39.05 -18.90 -2.47
CA GLU A 45 -39.62 -17.53 -2.21
C GLU A 45 -41.14 -17.33 -1.92
N PRO A 46 -41.70 -16.10 -1.69
CA PRO A 46 -41.20 -14.77 -1.18
C PRO A 46 -42.20 -14.06 -0.20
N PHE A 47 -41.96 -12.80 0.23
CA PHE A 47 -42.92 -11.66 0.20
C PHE A 47 -42.31 -10.32 0.70
N ASP A 48 -43.05 -9.21 0.50
CA ASP A 48 -42.69 -7.89 -0.07
C ASP A 48 -42.98 -6.68 0.86
N GLY A 49 -42.46 -5.48 0.51
CA GLY A 49 -42.92 -4.13 0.94
C GLY A 49 -41.87 -3.28 1.71
N THR A 50 -41.32 -2.12 1.28
CA THR A 50 -41.73 -0.88 0.57
C THR A 50 -41.95 0.36 1.49
N THR A 51 -41.34 1.49 1.07
CA THR A 51 -41.51 2.96 1.38
C THR A 51 -40.90 3.55 2.68
N SER A 52 -39.94 4.51 2.66
CA SER A 52 -39.89 5.93 2.17
C SER A 52 -40.67 6.89 3.11
N ALA A 53 -40.29 8.10 3.53
CA ALA A 53 -39.31 9.14 3.21
C ALA A 53 -39.00 9.92 4.54
N THR A 54 -38.09 10.90 4.67
CA THR A 54 -38.15 12.30 4.21
C THR A 54 -36.94 13.04 4.80
N ASP A 55 -36.36 14.03 4.10
CA ASP A 55 -35.74 15.17 4.81
C ASP A 55 -35.79 16.47 4.02
N SER A 56 -35.85 17.57 4.78
CA SER A 56 -36.26 18.91 4.36
C SER A 56 -35.10 19.92 4.41
N ASP A 57 -34.97 20.68 3.31
CA ASP A 57 -34.79 22.14 3.18
C ASP A 57 -33.86 23.02 4.06
N THR A 58 -33.17 23.94 3.34
CA THR A 58 -32.72 25.33 3.63
C THR A 58 -31.37 25.58 4.34
N LEU A 59 -30.33 26.18 3.70
CA LEU A 59 -30.06 27.60 3.25
C LEU A 59 -29.88 28.58 4.44
N SER A 60 -28.93 29.54 4.53
CA SER A 60 -27.95 30.14 3.59
C SER A 60 -26.91 31.01 4.36
N GLU A 61 -25.72 31.14 3.74
CA GLU A 61 -24.77 32.27 3.58
C GLU A 61 -24.32 33.25 4.70
N SER A 62 -23.02 33.58 4.63
CA SER A 62 -22.47 34.94 4.32
C SER A 62 -20.94 34.85 4.23
N GLY A 63 -20.28 35.17 3.10
CA GLY A 63 -19.83 36.52 2.67
C GLY A 63 -18.37 36.76 3.13
N ASP A 64 -17.40 37.28 2.38
CA ASP A 64 -17.42 38.14 1.19
C ASP A 64 -15.97 38.34 0.62
N SER A 65 -15.88 38.62 -0.70
CA SER A 65 -14.91 39.43 -1.49
C SER A 65 -13.39 39.13 -1.50
N ILE A 66 -12.74 38.77 -2.62
CA ILE A 66 -12.41 39.46 -3.91
C ILE A 66 -11.24 40.47 -3.82
N ALA A 67 -10.12 40.19 -4.53
CA ALA A 67 -9.53 41.05 -5.60
C ALA A 67 -8.16 40.55 -6.13
N THR A 68 -8.17 40.03 -7.36
CA THR A 68 -7.31 40.33 -8.54
C THR A 68 -5.80 40.70 -8.44
N SER A 69 -5.04 39.90 -9.19
CA SER A 69 -4.10 40.21 -10.29
C SER A 69 -2.58 40.28 -10.06
N SER A 70 -1.91 39.44 -10.86
CA SER A 70 -0.72 39.70 -11.68
C SER A 70 0.65 39.91 -11.03
N GLY A 71 1.51 38.91 -11.26
CA GLY A 71 2.77 39.11 -11.98
C GLY A 71 3.99 39.46 -11.15
N VAL A 72 5.04 38.64 -11.28
CA VAL A 72 6.40 38.99 -11.72
C VAL A 72 7.39 37.98 -11.13
N MET A 73 8.03 37.24 -12.04
CA MET A 73 9.23 36.46 -11.80
C MET A 73 10.40 37.40 -11.48
N THR A 74 11.10 37.18 -10.37
CA THR A 74 12.40 37.82 -10.09
C THR A 74 13.38 36.75 -9.66
N SER A 75 14.18 36.28 -10.62
CA SER A 75 15.38 35.48 -10.37
C SER A 75 16.52 36.40 -9.98
N THR A 76 17.22 36.08 -8.90
CA THR A 76 18.42 36.82 -8.46
C THR A 76 19.62 35.88 -8.45
N THR A 77 20.63 36.28 -9.21
CA THR A 77 21.97 35.71 -9.40
C THR A 77 22.90 36.01 -8.23
N THR A 78 23.81 35.08 -7.88
CA THR A 78 25.18 35.42 -7.37
C THR A 78 26.08 34.18 -7.48
N THR A 79 27.00 34.13 -8.46
CA THR A 79 28.46 34.40 -8.40
C THR A 79 29.35 33.22 -8.02
N THR A 80 30.18 32.84 -8.99
CA THR A 80 31.42 32.04 -8.95
C THR A 80 32.55 32.72 -8.16
N PRO A 81 33.69 32.02 -7.94
CA PRO A 81 34.87 32.39 -8.72
C PRO A 81 35.74 31.22 -9.25
N SER A 82 36.46 31.56 -10.30
CA SER A 82 37.33 30.79 -11.20
C SER A 82 38.74 30.49 -10.68
N GLU A 83 39.40 29.55 -11.35
CA GLU A 83 40.77 29.63 -11.92
C GLU A 83 40.86 28.55 -13.04
N SER A 84 41.66 28.56 -14.11
CA SER A 84 42.38 29.54 -14.95
C SER A 84 43.26 28.69 -15.88
N THR A 85 43.35 29.01 -17.19
CA THR A 85 44.49 28.89 -18.15
C THR A 85 44.02 28.41 -19.53
N SER A 86 44.48 28.88 -20.70
CA SER A 86 45.22 30.07 -21.17
C SER A 86 45.22 30.02 -22.72
N SER A 87 45.19 31.20 -23.37
CA SER A 87 45.79 31.52 -24.70
C SER A 87 45.11 30.99 -25.98
N SER A 88 44.93 31.72 -27.10
CA SER A 88 45.28 33.08 -27.55
C SER A 88 44.43 33.44 -28.78
N ASP A 89 44.22 34.74 -29.03
CA ASP A 89 43.49 35.30 -30.17
C ASP A 89 44.41 36.07 -31.15
N GLY A 90 44.01 36.08 -32.43
CA GLY A 90 44.26 37.16 -33.39
C GLY A 90 45.35 36.96 -34.46
N SER A 91 44.96 36.85 -35.73
CA SER A 91 45.20 37.93 -36.73
C SER A 91 44.67 37.59 -38.14
N GLU A 92 44.09 38.61 -38.77
CA GLU A 92 43.45 38.67 -40.08
C GLU A 92 44.38 38.69 -41.32
N THR A 93 43.78 38.27 -42.46
CA THR A 93 43.99 38.68 -43.86
C THR A 93 45.22 38.21 -44.68
N GLY A 94 44.93 37.62 -45.84
CA GLY A 94 45.87 37.48 -46.96
C GLY A 94 45.34 36.58 -48.07
N GLY A 95 44.79 37.17 -49.14
CA GLY A 95 44.32 36.45 -50.31
C GLY A 95 45.44 35.73 -51.08
N GLY A 96 45.12 34.54 -51.59
CA GLY A 96 45.96 33.76 -52.47
C GLY A 96 45.09 32.77 -53.23
N SER A 97 44.87 33.07 -54.51
CA SER A 97 44.25 32.16 -55.46
C SER A 97 45.16 30.95 -55.63
N ASP A 98 44.72 29.76 -55.20
CA ASP A 98 45.25 28.53 -55.76
C ASP A 98 44.16 27.47 -55.88
N SER A 99 43.93 27.09 -57.13
CA SER A 99 43.04 26.02 -57.53
C SER A 99 43.72 24.71 -57.16
N SER A 100 43.38 24.17 -56.01
CA SER A 100 43.63 22.76 -55.68
C SER A 100 42.38 22.24 -55.00
N THR A 101 41.79 21.22 -55.61
CA THR A 101 40.62 20.49 -55.15
C THR A 101 40.92 19.84 -53.79
N GLU A 102 40.77 20.61 -52.73
CA GLU A 102 40.48 20.10 -51.39
C GLU A 102 38.99 19.75 -51.37
N PRO A 103 38.57 18.62 -50.78
CA PRO A 103 37.15 18.39 -50.58
C PRO A 103 36.67 19.49 -49.63
N VAL A 104 35.78 20.35 -50.12
CA VAL A 104 34.89 21.09 -49.23
C VAL A 104 34.24 20.03 -48.35
N VAL A 105 34.58 20.03 -47.06
CA VAL A 105 33.79 19.27 -46.09
C VAL A 105 32.50 20.07 -46.04
N GLU A 106 31.55 19.67 -46.88
CA GLU A 106 30.24 20.28 -46.94
C GLU A 106 29.66 20.18 -45.52
N GLU A 107 29.37 21.35 -44.93
CA GLU A 107 28.98 21.47 -43.54
C GLU A 107 27.48 21.22 -43.43
N CYS A 108 27.10 20.27 -42.58
CA CYS A 108 25.71 19.95 -42.28
C CYS A 108 24.93 21.19 -41.84
N GLY A 109 23.72 21.36 -42.38
CA GLY A 109 22.82 22.48 -42.07
C GLY A 109 23.00 23.65 -43.03
N ASN A 110 23.56 23.42 -44.23
CA ASN A 110 23.72 24.44 -45.25
C ASN A 110 22.47 24.57 -46.17
N GLY A 111 21.46 23.74 -45.94
CA GLY A 111 20.21 23.70 -46.69
C GLY A 111 20.31 22.93 -48.01
N LYS A 112 21.32 22.09 -48.20
CA LYS A 112 21.48 21.21 -49.37
C LYS A 112 21.89 19.83 -48.92
N LEU A 113 21.31 18.82 -49.58
CA LEU A 113 21.67 17.44 -49.36
C LEU A 113 23.01 17.12 -50.03
N ASP A 114 24.07 16.98 -49.23
CA ASP A 114 25.44 16.69 -49.68
C ASP A 114 25.81 15.19 -49.54
N GLU A 115 26.96 14.79 -50.09
CA GLU A 115 27.38 13.37 -50.09
C GLU A 115 27.71 12.89 -48.66
N GLY A 116 26.89 11.98 -48.12
CA GLY A 116 27.05 11.43 -46.78
C GLY A 116 25.97 11.87 -45.80
N GLU A 117 25.17 12.86 -46.17
CA GLU A 117 23.99 13.30 -45.43
C GLU A 117 22.75 12.50 -45.84
N GLU A 118 21.85 12.26 -44.89
CA GLU A 118 20.55 11.65 -45.15
C GLU A 118 19.44 12.70 -45.34
N CYS A 119 19.66 13.90 -44.79
CA CYS A 119 18.78 15.07 -44.85
C CYS A 119 19.59 16.35 -44.62
N ASP A 120 19.07 17.52 -45.04
CA ASP A 120 19.57 18.83 -44.62
C ASP A 120 18.41 19.84 -44.74
N GLU A 121 17.85 20.27 -43.60
CA GLU A 121 16.80 21.29 -43.50
C GLU A 121 17.37 22.68 -43.15
N GLY A 122 18.68 22.85 -43.25
CA GLY A 122 19.40 24.08 -42.96
C GLY A 122 19.34 24.44 -41.48
N ASP A 123 19.02 25.71 -41.21
CA ASP A 123 18.79 26.24 -39.86
C ASP A 123 17.66 25.51 -39.10
N ALA A 124 16.83 24.71 -39.80
CA ALA A 124 15.74 23.95 -39.19
C ALA A 124 16.17 22.55 -38.69
N ASN A 125 17.42 22.12 -38.92
CA ASN A 125 17.93 20.90 -38.31
C ASN A 125 17.85 21.00 -36.78
N ALA A 126 17.40 19.94 -36.15
CA ALA A 126 17.27 19.84 -34.70
C ALA A 126 17.31 18.38 -34.27
N ASP A 127 17.89 18.11 -33.11
CA ASP A 127 17.94 16.73 -32.57
C ASP A 127 16.54 16.17 -32.26
N ASP A 128 15.50 16.99 -32.20
CA ASP A 128 14.11 16.58 -32.05
C ASP A 128 13.26 16.75 -33.33
N GLY A 129 13.90 17.07 -34.46
CA GLY A 129 13.27 17.26 -35.76
C GLY A 129 13.48 16.09 -36.71
N SER A 130 12.84 16.14 -37.89
CA SER A 130 12.98 15.12 -38.94
C SER A 130 14.40 14.99 -39.48
N CYS A 131 15.21 16.04 -39.32
CA CYS A 131 16.63 16.06 -39.63
C CYS A 131 17.44 16.52 -38.41
N THR A 132 18.32 15.65 -37.93
CA THR A 132 19.15 15.90 -36.74
C THR A 132 20.24 16.95 -37.01
N LEU A 133 20.88 17.47 -35.95
CA LEU A 133 22.03 18.37 -36.10
C LEU A 133 23.25 17.71 -36.77
N ALA A 134 23.22 16.38 -36.93
CA ALA A 134 24.23 15.61 -37.63
C ALA A 134 23.86 15.29 -39.09
N CYS A 135 22.76 15.85 -39.62
CA CYS A 135 22.24 15.58 -40.97
C CYS A 135 21.91 14.09 -41.20
N ALA A 136 21.61 13.38 -40.12
CA ALA A 136 20.97 12.08 -40.14
C ALA A 136 19.46 12.25 -40.07
N ALA A 137 18.71 11.44 -40.80
CA ALA A 137 17.26 11.43 -40.71
C ALA A 137 16.86 10.85 -39.34
N ALA A 138 15.86 11.42 -38.70
CA ALA A 138 15.36 10.88 -37.43
C ALA A 138 14.90 9.42 -37.60
N SER A 139 15.24 8.58 -36.63
CA SER A 139 14.91 7.17 -36.69
C SER A 139 14.78 6.54 -35.30
N CYS A 140 13.68 5.82 -35.08
CA CYS A 140 13.50 5.07 -33.85
C CYS A 140 14.66 4.11 -33.56
N GLY A 141 15.31 4.33 -32.41
CA GLY A 141 16.47 3.59 -31.95
C GLY A 141 17.78 4.36 -32.07
N ASP A 142 17.78 5.60 -32.56
CA ASP A 142 18.96 6.48 -32.62
C ASP A 142 19.22 7.23 -31.29
N GLY A 143 18.25 7.19 -30.37
CA GLY A 143 18.34 7.79 -29.04
C GLY A 143 17.98 9.28 -29.01
N LEU A 144 17.41 9.80 -30.09
CA LEU A 144 16.83 11.13 -30.21
C LEU A 144 15.33 10.99 -30.48
N VAL A 145 14.52 11.84 -29.85
CA VAL A 145 13.05 11.74 -29.98
C VAL A 145 12.56 12.72 -31.04
N GLU A 146 12.01 12.21 -32.15
CA GLU A 146 11.37 13.05 -33.16
C GLU A 146 10.03 13.61 -32.61
N THR A 147 10.00 14.91 -32.33
CA THR A 147 8.85 15.57 -31.71
C THR A 147 7.60 15.47 -32.58
N GLY A 148 6.55 14.84 -32.04
CA GLY A 148 5.26 14.69 -32.71
C GLY A 148 5.15 13.46 -33.61
N VAL A 149 6.24 12.67 -33.73
CA VAL A 149 6.25 11.36 -34.41
C VAL A 149 6.49 10.25 -33.39
N GLU A 150 7.49 10.41 -32.53
CA GLU A 150 7.88 9.40 -31.54
C GLU A 150 7.38 9.76 -30.15
N PHE A 151 6.96 8.74 -29.40
CA PHE A 151 6.59 8.88 -28.00
C PHE A 151 7.84 8.96 -27.11
N CYS A 152 8.85 8.16 -27.44
CA CYS A 152 10.13 8.09 -26.74
C CYS A 152 11.15 7.36 -27.63
N ASP A 153 12.45 7.50 -27.33
CA ASP A 153 13.50 6.70 -27.94
C ASP A 153 14.63 6.44 -26.92
N ASP A 154 14.71 5.20 -26.43
CA ASP A 154 15.77 4.73 -25.53
C ASP A 154 16.94 4.06 -26.30
N GLY A 155 16.99 4.27 -27.61
CA GLY A 155 17.99 3.76 -28.52
C GLY A 155 18.03 2.23 -28.53
N THR A 156 19.20 1.67 -28.25
CA THR A 156 19.40 0.20 -28.19
C THR A 156 18.63 -0.50 -27.06
N MET A 157 17.99 0.26 -26.17
CA MET A 157 17.14 -0.30 -25.12
C MET A 157 15.68 -0.47 -25.57
N ASN A 158 15.29 0.06 -26.73
CA ASN A 158 13.96 -0.14 -27.28
C ASN A 158 13.62 -1.64 -27.38
N GLY A 159 12.38 -1.98 -27.04
CA GLY A 159 11.88 -3.35 -26.93
C GLY A 159 12.23 -4.07 -25.62
N LYS A 160 12.89 -3.41 -24.66
CA LYS A 160 13.13 -3.95 -23.32
C LYS A 160 12.04 -3.51 -22.34
N TYR A 161 11.94 -4.25 -21.24
CA TYR A 161 10.99 -3.98 -20.18
C TYR A 161 11.25 -2.63 -19.51
N SER A 162 10.20 -1.81 -19.36
CA SER A 162 10.24 -0.42 -18.90
C SER A 162 10.97 0.58 -19.82
N PHE A 163 11.20 0.23 -21.08
CA PHE A 163 11.74 1.13 -22.12
C PHE A 163 10.72 1.30 -23.25
N CYS A 164 11.00 2.15 -24.23
CA CYS A 164 10.19 2.28 -25.45
C CYS A 164 9.94 0.94 -26.13
N ASN A 165 8.81 0.81 -26.83
CA ASN A 165 8.60 -0.30 -27.73
C ASN A 165 9.54 -0.20 -28.95
N THR A 166 9.62 -1.25 -29.75
CA THR A 166 10.59 -1.33 -30.86
C THR A 166 10.33 -0.36 -32.00
N ASP A 167 9.18 0.31 -32.02
CA ASP A 167 8.79 1.27 -33.05
C ASP A 167 8.55 2.69 -32.50
N CYS A 168 8.97 2.96 -31.26
CA CYS A 168 8.91 4.25 -30.59
C CYS A 168 7.51 4.88 -30.52
N THR A 169 6.46 4.11 -30.76
CA THR A 169 5.06 4.59 -30.76
C THR A 169 4.47 4.66 -29.35
N ALA A 170 5.05 3.94 -28.39
CA ALA A 170 4.65 3.90 -26.99
C ALA A 170 5.78 3.34 -26.11
N LEU A 171 5.56 3.28 -24.81
CA LEU A 171 6.36 2.40 -23.94
C LEU A 171 6.13 0.93 -24.33
N GLY A 172 7.18 0.13 -24.19
CA GLY A 172 7.13 -1.33 -24.27
C GLY A 172 6.49 -1.93 -23.02
N PRO A 173 6.58 -3.26 -22.83
CA PRO A 173 6.01 -3.93 -21.66
C PRO A 173 6.57 -3.32 -20.37
N HIS A 174 5.69 -2.96 -19.44
CA HIS A 174 6.05 -2.37 -18.16
C HIS A 174 4.97 -2.59 -17.10
N CYS A 175 5.40 -2.54 -15.85
CA CYS A 175 4.51 -2.55 -14.70
C CYS A 175 3.43 -1.47 -14.79
N GLY A 176 2.17 -1.89 -14.66
CA GLY A 176 0.98 -1.03 -14.74
C GLY A 176 0.44 -0.85 -16.17
N ASP A 177 0.84 -1.70 -17.13
CA ASP A 177 0.41 -1.62 -18.53
C ASP A 177 -0.88 -2.41 -18.83
N GLY A 178 -1.45 -3.08 -17.83
CA GLY A 178 -2.65 -3.89 -17.90
C GLY A 178 -2.40 -5.39 -18.01
N GLU A 179 -1.14 -5.84 -18.11
CA GLU A 179 -0.78 -7.24 -18.31
C GLU A 179 0.28 -7.70 -17.30
N GLN A 180 0.21 -8.95 -16.83
CA GLN A 180 1.28 -9.49 -15.98
C GLN A 180 2.41 -10.12 -16.82
N GLN A 181 3.60 -9.55 -16.73
CA GLN A 181 4.84 -10.02 -17.37
C GLN A 181 5.71 -10.85 -16.42
N SER A 182 5.22 -12.01 -16.00
CA SER A 182 5.93 -12.90 -15.06
C SER A 182 7.35 -13.30 -15.53
N GLY A 183 7.59 -13.33 -16.84
CA GLY A 183 8.92 -13.61 -17.41
C GLY A 183 9.95 -12.50 -17.18
N GLN A 184 9.49 -11.29 -16.85
CA GLN A 184 10.30 -10.08 -16.66
C GLN A 184 10.45 -9.69 -15.18
N GLY A 185 9.89 -10.49 -14.26
CA GLY A 185 10.03 -10.30 -12.81
C GLY A 185 8.79 -9.75 -12.12
N GLU A 186 7.68 -9.54 -12.83
CA GLU A 186 6.42 -9.10 -12.23
C GLU A 186 5.69 -10.24 -11.49
N GLU A 187 5.27 -9.97 -10.26
CA GLU A 187 4.35 -10.82 -9.51
C GLU A 187 2.88 -10.52 -9.87
N CYS A 188 2.60 -9.29 -10.33
CA CYS A 188 1.29 -8.70 -10.64
C CYS A 188 1.49 -7.41 -11.46
N ASP A 189 0.42 -6.63 -11.74
CA ASP A 189 0.45 -5.45 -12.63
C ASP A 189 -0.06 -4.14 -11.94
N ALA A 190 0.68 -3.64 -10.95
CA ALA A 190 0.49 -2.36 -10.22
C ALA A 190 -0.96 -1.93 -9.88
N SER A 191 -1.74 -2.82 -9.28
CA SER A 191 -3.08 -2.52 -8.74
C SER A 191 -3.12 -2.66 -7.22
N ILE A 192 -3.10 -1.52 -6.50
CA ILE A 192 -3.18 -1.54 -5.04
C ILE A 192 -4.49 -2.16 -4.53
N THR A 193 -5.57 -2.06 -5.33
CA THR A 193 -6.86 -2.72 -5.04
C THR A 193 -6.82 -4.24 -5.13
N GLU A 194 -5.74 -4.80 -5.67
CA GLU A 194 -5.45 -6.24 -5.73
C GLU A 194 -4.23 -6.64 -4.88
N GLY A 195 -3.69 -5.68 -4.11
CA GLY A 195 -2.53 -5.89 -3.24
C GLY A 195 -1.22 -5.91 -4.02
N CYS A 196 -1.19 -5.25 -5.17
CA CYS A 196 -0.03 -5.12 -6.02
C CYS A 196 0.52 -3.69 -5.99
N LEU A 197 1.80 -3.56 -5.66
CA LEU A 197 2.49 -2.27 -5.50
C LEU A 197 2.91 -1.69 -6.86
N GLU A 198 3.31 -0.42 -6.90
CA GLU A 198 3.79 0.25 -8.14
C GLU A 198 5.04 -0.41 -8.74
N ASN A 199 5.75 -1.23 -7.97
CA ASN A 199 6.90 -2.00 -8.43
C ASN A 199 6.55 -3.41 -8.92
N CYS A 200 5.26 -3.75 -9.06
CA CYS A 200 4.75 -5.04 -9.51
C CYS A 200 5.17 -6.23 -8.63
N THR A 201 5.37 -5.97 -7.34
CA THR A 201 5.46 -7.00 -6.30
C THR A 201 4.20 -6.98 -5.43
N TYR A 202 3.86 -8.12 -4.85
CA TYR A 202 2.73 -8.17 -3.93
C TYR A 202 3.07 -7.49 -2.60
N ALA A 203 2.13 -6.70 -2.10
CA ALA A 203 2.13 -6.21 -0.74
C ALA A 203 2.01 -7.39 0.23
N ARG A 204 3.00 -7.52 1.12
CA ARG A 204 3.04 -8.54 2.18
C ARG A 204 2.85 -7.93 3.55
N SER A 205 2.63 -6.62 3.61
CA SER A 205 2.51 -5.85 4.83
C SER A 205 1.89 -4.48 4.55
N CYS A 206 1.29 -3.86 5.55
CA CYS A 206 0.83 -2.47 5.46
C CYS A 206 2.01 -1.49 5.39
N GLN A 207 3.20 -1.88 5.87
CA GLN A 207 4.41 -1.11 5.61
C GLN A 207 4.72 -1.02 4.11
N ASP A 208 4.60 -2.12 3.36
CA ASP A 208 4.85 -2.11 1.90
C ASP A 208 3.89 -1.12 1.20
N ILE A 209 2.62 -1.14 1.59
CA ILE A 209 1.59 -0.23 1.07
C ILE A 209 1.94 1.23 1.40
N LYS A 210 2.42 1.48 2.61
CA LYS A 210 2.83 2.83 3.02
C LYS A 210 4.03 3.32 2.22
N ASP A 211 5.01 2.46 2.02
CA ASP A 211 6.24 2.76 1.27
C ASP A 211 5.93 3.03 -0.22
N ASP A 212 4.83 2.48 -0.73
CA ASP A 212 4.22 2.77 -2.04
C ASP A 212 3.50 4.13 -2.09
N GLY A 213 3.52 4.91 -1.01
CA GLY A 213 2.99 6.28 -0.94
C GLY A 213 1.54 6.40 -0.46
N VAL A 214 0.90 5.28 -0.11
CA VAL A 214 -0.46 5.25 0.43
C VAL A 214 -0.45 5.65 1.90
N ASN A 215 -1.35 6.55 2.31
CA ASN A 215 -1.36 7.15 3.65
C ASN A 215 -2.77 7.33 4.22
N PHE A 216 -3.68 6.41 3.92
CA PHE A 216 -5.04 6.42 4.46
C PHE A 216 -5.34 5.08 5.11
N ASP A 217 -5.93 5.12 6.30
CA ASP A 217 -6.37 3.92 7.00
C ASP A 217 -7.44 3.18 6.19
N GLY A 218 -7.53 1.86 6.35
CA GLY A 218 -8.62 1.08 5.76
C GLY A 218 -8.30 -0.39 5.52
N GLU A 219 -9.20 -1.04 4.81
CA GLU A 219 -9.03 -2.42 4.37
C GLU A 219 -8.16 -2.50 3.12
N TYR A 220 -7.14 -3.36 3.15
CA TYR A 220 -6.28 -3.64 2.00
C TYR A 220 -6.10 -5.14 1.82
N PRO A 221 -6.05 -5.62 0.57
CA PRO A 221 -5.64 -6.98 0.26
C PRO A 221 -4.12 -7.13 0.39
N LEU A 222 -3.67 -8.10 1.18
CA LEU A 222 -2.27 -8.52 1.24
C LEU A 222 -2.15 -9.97 0.79
N HIS A 223 -1.00 -10.29 0.17
CA HIS A 223 -0.69 -11.66 -0.23
C HIS A 223 0.09 -12.35 0.89
N LEU A 224 -0.66 -13.03 1.78
CA LEU A 224 -0.20 -13.64 3.02
C LEU A 224 -0.53 -15.14 3.06
N GLY A 225 0.15 -15.89 3.93
CA GLY A 225 -0.16 -17.30 4.19
C GLY A 225 0.41 -18.32 3.20
N ASP A 226 0.09 -19.60 3.42
CA ASP A 226 0.56 -20.74 2.62
C ASP A 226 -0.60 -21.67 2.19
N PRO A 227 -0.84 -21.88 0.88
CA PRO A 227 -0.21 -21.16 -0.24
C PRO A 227 -0.66 -19.69 -0.27
N LEU A 228 0.19 -18.82 -0.84
CA LEU A 228 0.00 -17.36 -0.97
C LEU A 228 -1.48 -17.01 -1.23
N GLU A 229 -2.18 -16.58 -0.18
CA GLU A 229 -3.60 -16.27 -0.17
C GLU A 229 -3.80 -14.76 -0.08
N VAL A 230 -4.81 -14.24 -0.76
CA VAL A 230 -5.17 -12.83 -0.63
C VAL A 230 -6.05 -12.67 0.60
N VAL A 231 -5.55 -11.95 1.59
CA VAL A 231 -6.22 -11.71 2.87
C VAL A 231 -6.51 -10.22 2.99
N ALA A 232 -7.76 -9.89 3.28
CA ALA A 232 -8.14 -8.54 3.67
C ALA A 232 -7.66 -8.26 5.09
N VAL A 233 -6.80 -7.25 5.24
CA VAL A 233 -6.31 -6.76 6.54
C VAL A 233 -6.74 -5.32 6.73
N TYR A 234 -6.75 -4.87 7.98
CA TYR A 234 -6.82 -3.45 8.28
C TYR A 234 -5.41 -2.88 8.34
N CYS A 235 -5.13 -1.88 7.52
CA CYS A 235 -3.93 -1.07 7.60
C CYS A 235 -4.21 0.23 8.33
N ASP A 236 -3.48 0.45 9.41
CA ASP A 236 -3.35 1.77 10.01
C ASP A 236 -2.09 2.45 9.43
N LEU A 237 -2.31 3.45 8.58
CA LEU A 237 -1.28 4.17 7.84
C LEU A 237 -1.16 5.63 8.31
N GLU A 238 -2.09 6.14 9.11
CA GLU A 238 -2.12 7.55 9.53
C GLU A 238 -1.51 7.80 10.92
N THR A 239 -1.49 6.78 11.79
CA THR A 239 -1.08 6.97 13.19
C THR A 239 0.38 7.36 13.35
N ASP A 240 1.22 6.74 12.54
CA ASP A 240 2.66 6.91 12.55
C ASP A 240 3.08 7.38 11.16
N PRO A 241 3.84 8.48 11.01
CA PRO A 241 4.22 8.96 9.68
C PRO A 241 5.22 8.04 8.96
N VAL A 242 5.84 7.09 9.66
CA VAL A 242 6.84 6.17 9.12
C VAL A 242 6.33 4.75 9.06
N ARG A 243 5.61 4.30 10.08
CA ARG A 243 5.14 2.90 10.18
C ARG A 243 3.75 2.70 9.59
N GLY A 244 3.54 1.61 8.88
CA GLY A 244 2.22 1.08 8.52
C GLY A 244 1.96 -0.17 9.35
N PHE A 245 0.87 -0.19 10.13
CA PHE A 245 0.57 -1.31 11.01
C PHE A 245 -0.46 -2.25 10.38
N THR A 246 -0.12 -3.54 10.34
CA THR A 246 -0.96 -4.60 9.77
C THR A 246 -1.75 -5.34 10.83
N PHE A 247 -3.08 -5.34 10.71
CA PHE A 247 -3.97 -6.05 11.63
C PHE A 247 -4.98 -6.96 10.92
N LEU A 248 -5.18 -8.14 11.49
CA LEU A 248 -6.22 -9.07 11.07
C LEU A 248 -7.17 -9.33 12.23
N LYS A 249 -8.47 -9.03 12.06
CA LYS A 249 -9.50 -9.42 13.02
C LYS A 249 -9.88 -10.88 12.80
N VAL A 250 -10.03 -11.62 13.89
CA VAL A 250 -10.43 -13.03 13.86
C VAL A 250 -11.58 -13.27 14.81
N HIS A 251 -12.61 -13.94 14.31
CA HIS A 251 -13.68 -14.53 15.09
C HIS A 251 -13.75 -16.02 14.76
N LEU A 252 -13.67 -16.86 15.79
CA LEU A 252 -13.68 -18.31 15.57
C LEU A 252 -15.10 -18.86 15.69
N GLU A 253 -15.50 -19.60 14.66
CA GLU A 253 -16.77 -20.32 14.61
C GLU A 253 -16.52 -21.80 14.24
N ASP A 254 -17.42 -22.70 14.65
CA ASP A 254 -17.41 -24.08 14.20
C ASP A 254 -18.08 -24.24 12.82
N GLU A 255 -18.14 -25.46 12.30
CA GLU A 255 -18.75 -25.76 10.99
C GLU A 255 -20.27 -25.46 10.90
N ASN A 256 -20.90 -25.14 12.03
CA ASN A 256 -22.31 -24.79 12.14
C ASN A 256 -22.49 -23.34 12.62
N ASP A 257 -21.47 -22.49 12.43
CA ASP A 257 -21.45 -21.08 12.81
C ASP A 257 -21.63 -20.85 14.34
N ASN A 258 -21.30 -21.83 15.19
CA ASN A 258 -21.31 -21.63 16.64
C ASN A 258 -19.98 -21.01 17.10
N PRO A 259 -20.00 -19.98 17.97
CA PRO A 259 -18.78 -19.38 18.49
C PRO A 259 -17.87 -20.39 19.19
N LEU A 260 -16.58 -20.31 18.89
CA LEU A 260 -15.52 -21.10 19.51
C LEU A 260 -14.53 -20.18 20.21
N SER A 261 -14.16 -20.52 21.45
CA SER A 261 -13.11 -19.78 22.16
C SER A 261 -11.73 -20.41 21.93
N ALA A 262 -10.74 -19.58 21.63
CA ALA A 262 -9.32 -19.96 21.59
C ALA A 262 -8.57 -19.42 22.80
N SER A 263 -7.67 -20.24 23.35
CA SER A 263 -6.59 -19.75 24.22
C SER A 263 -5.56 -18.95 23.41
N ALA A 264 -4.76 -18.11 24.06
CA ALA A 264 -3.70 -17.37 23.37
C ALA A 264 -2.72 -18.26 22.58
N THR A 265 -2.46 -19.49 23.03
CA THR A 265 -1.61 -20.43 22.27
C THR A 265 -2.30 -20.92 20.98
N GLN A 266 -3.63 -21.16 21.05
CA GLN A 266 -4.41 -21.54 19.86
C GLN A 266 -4.57 -20.36 18.90
N ALA A 267 -4.78 -19.15 19.43
CA ALA A 267 -4.86 -17.93 18.64
C ALA A 267 -3.53 -17.63 17.93
N GLU A 268 -2.38 -17.78 18.60
CA GLU A 268 -1.06 -17.70 17.97
C GLU A 268 -0.90 -18.71 16.82
N SER A 269 -1.35 -19.95 17.03
CA SER A 269 -1.28 -20.99 16.00
C SER A 269 -2.18 -20.67 14.80
N PHE A 270 -3.30 -19.97 15.02
CA PHE A 270 -4.18 -19.50 13.95
C PHE A 270 -3.51 -18.38 13.16
N CYS A 271 -2.98 -17.36 13.83
CA CYS A 271 -2.29 -16.24 13.20
C CYS A 271 -1.10 -16.71 12.34
N ALA A 272 -0.40 -17.75 12.78
CA ALA A 272 0.73 -18.33 12.06
C ALA A 272 0.36 -18.88 10.66
N ASN A 273 -0.90 -19.25 10.41
CA ASN A 273 -1.36 -19.66 9.07
C ASN A 273 -1.30 -18.51 8.06
N TYR A 274 -1.34 -17.27 8.55
CA TYR A 274 -1.23 -16.05 7.75
C TYR A 274 0.16 -15.41 7.84
N THR A 275 1.16 -16.12 8.37
CA THR A 275 2.50 -15.56 8.65
C THR A 275 2.44 -14.39 9.64
N MET A 276 1.42 -14.36 10.50
CA MET A 276 1.22 -13.33 11.53
C MET A 276 1.41 -13.93 12.94
N HIS A 277 1.46 -13.06 13.94
CA HIS A 277 1.50 -13.41 15.36
C HIS A 277 0.21 -12.98 16.06
N LEU A 278 -0.10 -13.57 17.22
CA LEU A 278 -1.14 -13.00 18.07
C LEU A 278 -0.71 -11.59 18.48
N LEU A 279 -1.64 -10.63 18.41
CA LEU A 279 -1.36 -9.22 18.68
C LEU A 279 -0.53 -9.03 19.95
N VAL A 280 0.60 -8.35 19.79
CA VAL A 280 1.38 -7.78 20.88
C VAL A 280 1.63 -6.32 20.58
N THR A 281 0.94 -5.45 21.31
CA THR A 281 1.18 -4.01 21.28
C THR A 281 2.58 -3.71 21.83
N ARG A 282 3.37 -2.89 21.13
CA ARG A 282 4.82 -2.73 21.39
C ARG A 282 5.18 -1.43 22.08
N ASP A 283 4.42 -0.40 21.75
CA ASP A 283 4.55 0.95 22.28
C ASP A 283 3.15 1.58 22.31
N ILE A 284 3.09 2.83 22.76
CA ILE A 284 1.82 3.58 22.87
C ILE A 284 1.18 3.86 21.50
N THR A 285 1.99 4.02 20.45
CA THR A 285 1.54 4.30 19.09
C THR A 285 0.88 3.06 18.49
N HIS A 286 1.55 1.91 18.59
CA HIS A 286 1.03 0.63 18.13
C HIS A 286 -0.22 0.22 18.93
N LEU A 287 -0.27 0.50 20.25
CA LEU A 287 -1.49 0.31 21.05
C LEU A 287 -2.66 1.16 20.50
N GLY A 288 -2.42 2.43 20.20
CA GLY A 288 -3.42 3.31 19.60
C GLY A 288 -3.93 2.79 18.25
N ALA A 289 -3.02 2.34 17.39
CA ALA A 289 -3.37 1.77 16.08
C ALA A 289 -4.18 0.47 16.21
N SER A 290 -3.79 -0.41 17.13
CA SER A 290 -4.53 -1.64 17.40
C SER A 290 -5.94 -1.36 17.93
N PHE A 291 -6.12 -0.29 18.72
CA PHE A 291 -7.43 0.11 19.21
C PHE A 291 -8.32 0.66 18.08
N ARG A 292 -7.75 1.44 17.16
CA ARG A 292 -8.47 1.88 15.95
C ARG A 292 -8.90 0.69 15.09
N ALA A 293 -7.97 -0.20 14.77
CA ALA A 293 -8.26 -1.40 13.99
C ALA A 293 -9.36 -2.25 14.66
N ALA A 294 -9.27 -2.45 15.98
CA ALA A 294 -10.30 -3.16 16.73
C ALA A 294 -11.67 -2.46 16.69
N ALA A 295 -11.67 -1.12 16.73
CA ALA A 295 -12.88 -0.29 16.78
C ALA A 295 -13.47 0.10 15.42
N GLU A 296 -12.78 -0.18 14.32
CA GLU A 296 -13.33 -0.05 12.97
C GLU A 296 -14.58 -0.94 12.86
N VAL A 297 -15.64 -0.45 12.23
CA VAL A 297 -16.92 -1.17 12.08
C VAL A 297 -17.15 -1.68 10.66
N ASP A 298 -16.43 -1.11 9.70
CA ASP A 298 -16.50 -1.49 8.28
C ASP A 298 -15.35 -2.46 7.91
N PHE A 299 -14.85 -3.24 8.89
CA PHE A 299 -13.79 -4.24 8.68
C PHE A 299 -14.16 -5.56 9.39
N ASP A 300 -14.71 -6.49 8.61
CA ASP A 300 -15.20 -7.78 9.12
C ASP A 300 -14.05 -8.72 9.52
N PRO A 301 -14.23 -9.53 10.59
CA PRO A 301 -13.27 -10.55 10.95
C PRO A 301 -13.24 -11.73 9.96
N VAL A 302 -12.07 -12.36 9.86
CA VAL A 302 -11.96 -13.70 9.29
C VAL A 302 -12.71 -14.69 10.20
N GLY A 303 -13.50 -15.56 9.58
CA GLY A 303 -14.31 -16.60 10.25
C GLY A 303 -15.79 -16.27 10.41
N GLY A 304 -16.24 -15.07 10.01
CA GLY A 304 -17.65 -14.66 10.11
C GLY A 304 -17.96 -13.94 11.43
N GLY A 305 -19.21 -13.55 11.64
CA GLY A 305 -19.63 -12.78 12.83
C GLY A 305 -19.91 -11.30 12.54
N SER A 306 -20.35 -10.58 13.58
CA SER A 306 -20.78 -9.17 13.51
C SER A 306 -19.83 -8.27 14.28
N ASP A 307 -19.35 -7.21 13.63
CA ASP A 307 -18.33 -6.26 14.13
C ASP A 307 -18.78 -5.33 15.28
N THR A 308 -19.87 -5.68 15.96
CA THR A 308 -20.37 -4.94 17.13
C THR A 308 -19.47 -5.08 18.38
N LYS A 309 -18.46 -5.95 18.33
CA LYS A 309 -17.59 -6.39 19.43
C LYS A 309 -16.19 -5.80 19.33
N ARG A 310 -16.17 -4.46 19.24
CA ARG A 310 -15.00 -3.64 18.91
C ARG A 310 -13.78 -3.87 19.80
N LYS A 311 -13.94 -4.02 21.12
CA LYS A 311 -12.77 -4.09 22.02
C LYS A 311 -12.43 -5.50 22.43
N GLU A 312 -13.34 -6.42 22.19
CA GLU A 312 -13.18 -7.82 22.50
C GLU A 312 -12.00 -8.43 21.72
N TYR A 313 -11.62 -7.85 20.59
CA TYR A 313 -10.40 -8.21 19.85
C TYR A 313 -9.08 -7.95 20.60
N LEU A 314 -9.08 -7.04 21.58
CA LEU A 314 -7.90 -6.73 22.43
C LEU A 314 -7.91 -7.51 23.75
N THR A 315 -8.84 -8.46 23.91
CA THR A 315 -9.04 -9.20 25.17
C THR A 315 -7.85 -10.08 25.53
N ILE A 316 -7.22 -10.69 24.53
CA ILE A 316 -6.04 -11.52 24.72
C ILE A 316 -4.91 -10.95 23.88
N LEU A 317 -3.76 -10.75 24.52
CA LEU A 317 -2.52 -10.35 23.87
C LEU A 317 -1.50 -11.49 24.00
N GLY A 318 -0.56 -11.54 23.07
CA GLY A 318 0.57 -12.48 23.11
C GLY A 318 1.60 -12.14 24.20
N VAL A 319 1.18 -11.85 25.44
CA VAL A 319 2.05 -11.51 26.57
C VAL A 319 1.91 -12.57 27.66
N GLN A 320 3.04 -13.05 28.20
CA GLN A 320 3.08 -14.14 29.16
C GLN A 320 4.23 -13.98 30.17
N PRO A 321 4.14 -14.60 31.36
CA PRO A 321 5.24 -14.57 32.32
C PRO A 321 6.35 -15.55 31.90
N LYS A 322 7.61 -15.17 32.10
CA LYS A 322 8.79 -16.02 31.81
C LYS A 322 8.84 -17.24 32.72
N THR A 323 8.47 -17.05 33.98
CA THR A 323 8.40 -18.10 35.00
C THR A 323 7.00 -18.10 35.63
N PRO A 324 6.39 -19.27 35.90
CA PRO A 324 5.10 -19.32 36.57
C PRO A 324 5.10 -18.62 37.93
N GLY A 325 4.03 -17.88 38.22
CA GLY A 325 3.84 -17.18 39.49
C GLY A 325 4.44 -15.77 39.57
N GLU A 326 5.18 -15.31 38.55
CA GLU A 326 5.73 -13.96 38.49
C GLU A 326 4.64 -12.87 38.40
N SER A 327 4.85 -11.73 39.05
CA SER A 327 3.86 -10.66 39.15
C SER A 327 4.48 -9.28 39.04
N CYS A 328 3.86 -8.38 38.28
CA CYS A 328 4.28 -6.99 38.14
C CYS A 328 3.32 -6.04 38.87
N VAL A 329 3.15 -6.15 40.19
CA VAL A 329 2.04 -5.47 40.90
C VAL A 329 2.34 -3.99 41.19
N GLY A 330 1.43 -3.10 40.78
CA GLY A 330 1.45 -1.67 41.06
C GLY A 330 2.19 -0.83 40.01
N ASP A 331 2.90 -1.46 39.08
CA ASP A 331 3.69 -0.80 38.05
C ASP A 331 2.94 -0.74 36.70
N ALA A 332 3.40 0.13 35.81
CA ALA A 332 2.91 0.17 34.43
C ALA A 332 3.20 -1.16 33.72
N PHE A 333 2.22 -1.74 33.02
CA PHE A 333 2.39 -3.06 32.41
C PHE A 333 3.03 -2.97 31.02
N ASN A 334 4.36 -3.05 30.98
CA ASN A 334 5.19 -2.99 29.77
C ASN A 334 6.56 -3.65 30.01
N SER A 335 7.34 -3.90 28.95
CA SER A 335 8.64 -4.57 29.04
C SER A 335 9.69 -3.85 29.89
N ALA A 336 9.61 -2.53 30.03
CA ALA A 336 10.59 -1.77 30.82
C ALA A 336 10.34 -1.90 32.33
N ASN A 337 9.07 -1.97 32.72
CA ASN A 337 8.63 -2.04 34.11
C ASN A 337 8.46 -3.48 34.62
N CYS A 338 8.15 -4.43 33.72
CA CYS A 338 7.84 -5.82 34.06
C CYS A 338 8.77 -6.81 33.34
N PRO A 339 10.09 -6.83 33.65
CA PRO A 339 11.07 -7.67 32.97
C PRO A 339 10.87 -9.18 33.13
N GLU A 340 10.05 -9.60 34.10
CA GLU A 340 9.63 -10.98 34.36
C GLU A 340 8.53 -11.48 33.40
N TRP A 341 8.04 -10.60 32.52
CA TRP A 341 7.10 -10.89 31.44
C TRP A 341 7.77 -10.73 30.08
N GLU A 342 7.18 -11.36 29.05
CA GLU A 342 7.65 -11.29 27.68
C GLU A 342 6.50 -11.39 26.67
N ALA A 343 6.74 -10.86 25.48
CA ALA A 343 5.93 -11.18 24.32
C ALA A 343 6.19 -12.62 23.87
N ARG A 344 5.17 -13.29 23.37
CA ARG A 344 5.24 -14.67 22.84
C ARG A 344 6.11 -14.76 21.59
N ASN A 345 6.17 -13.69 20.81
CA ASN A 345 7.08 -13.55 19.67
C ASN A 345 8.47 -13.01 20.06
N GLY A 346 8.77 -12.89 21.36
CA GLY A 346 10.09 -12.53 21.89
C GLY A 346 10.47 -11.06 21.82
N GLY A 347 9.65 -10.19 21.22
CA GLY A 347 9.91 -8.75 21.18
C GLY A 347 9.41 -7.99 22.42
N PRO A 348 9.49 -6.64 22.41
CA PRO A 348 8.93 -5.82 23.49
C PRO A 348 7.39 -5.92 23.51
N PHE A 349 6.79 -5.51 24.61
CA PHE A 349 5.36 -5.34 24.78
C PHE A 349 5.05 -4.08 25.60
N PHE A 350 3.87 -3.52 25.36
CA PHE A 350 3.34 -2.34 26.03
C PHE A 350 1.81 -2.45 26.12
N VAL A 351 1.25 -2.45 27.33
CA VAL A 351 -0.21 -2.48 27.54
C VAL A 351 -0.73 -1.19 28.16
N THR A 352 -0.01 -0.65 29.15
CA THR A 352 -0.40 0.60 29.81
C THR A 352 0.79 1.33 30.40
N SER A 353 0.70 2.65 30.47
CA SER A 353 1.63 3.54 31.18
C SER A 353 1.24 3.80 32.64
N VAL A 354 0.06 3.34 33.05
CA VAL A 354 -0.47 3.56 34.41
C VAL A 354 -0.39 2.25 35.19
N GLY A 355 0.01 2.34 36.46
CA GLY A 355 -0.03 1.20 37.38
C GLY A 355 -1.45 0.68 37.53
N SER A 356 -1.67 -0.60 37.23
CA SER A 356 -3.00 -1.20 37.26
C SER A 356 -3.27 -1.88 38.60
N PRO A 357 -4.31 -1.46 39.37
CA PRO A 357 -4.74 -2.20 40.54
C PRO A 357 -5.25 -3.58 40.11
N GLY A 358 -4.75 -4.68 40.70
CA GLY A 358 -5.22 -6.05 40.40
C GLY A 358 -4.31 -6.89 39.51
N GLN A 359 -3.10 -6.42 39.17
CA GLN A 359 -2.04 -7.23 38.57
C GLN A 359 -1.83 -8.55 39.34
N PRO A 360 -1.52 -9.66 38.63
CA PRO A 360 -1.86 -11.00 39.09
C PRO A 360 -1.22 -11.38 40.42
N ALA A 361 -2.08 -11.79 41.36
CA ALA A 361 -1.68 -12.46 42.58
C ALA A 361 -1.35 -13.94 42.28
N THR A 362 -0.09 -14.24 41.98
CA THR A 362 0.60 -15.54 42.22
C THR A 362 0.03 -16.83 41.59
N SER A 363 -1.02 -16.79 40.77
CA SER A 363 -1.68 -17.99 40.18
C SER A 363 -1.40 -18.18 38.68
N ASN A 364 -0.35 -17.55 38.16
CA ASN A 364 -0.03 -17.56 36.74
C ASN A 364 0.55 -18.92 36.31
N CYS A 365 -0.04 -19.51 35.28
CA CYS A 365 0.42 -20.75 34.68
C CYS A 365 1.42 -20.50 33.52
N PRO A 366 2.38 -21.42 33.29
CA PRO A 366 3.31 -21.30 32.17
C PRO A 366 2.57 -21.31 30.83
N GLY A 367 2.88 -20.36 29.95
CA GLY A 367 2.26 -20.24 28.62
C GLY A 367 0.87 -19.59 28.61
N CYS A 368 0.39 -19.11 29.75
CA CYS A 368 -0.90 -18.46 29.90
C CYS A 368 -0.83 -16.95 29.61
N SER A 369 -1.87 -16.42 28.96
CA SER A 369 -2.06 -14.99 28.76
C SER A 369 -3.00 -14.39 29.81
N PRO A 370 -2.82 -13.10 30.18
CA PRO A 370 -3.83 -12.32 30.87
C PRO A 370 -5.06 -12.09 29.97
N TYR A 371 -6.16 -11.78 30.63
CA TYR A 371 -7.39 -11.27 30.04
C TYR A 371 -7.46 -9.77 30.31
N PHE A 372 -7.57 -8.98 29.24
CA PHE A 372 -7.57 -7.52 29.31
C PHE A 372 -8.98 -6.98 29.04
N ILE A 373 -9.42 -6.01 29.84
CA ILE A 373 -10.70 -5.33 29.68
C ILE A 373 -10.42 -3.86 29.39
N TRP A 374 -11.02 -3.34 28.32
CA TRP A 374 -10.74 -2.02 27.77
C TRP A 374 -11.96 -1.08 27.85
N ASN A 375 -11.70 0.20 28.15
CA ASN A 375 -12.70 1.27 28.14
C ASN A 375 -12.95 1.80 26.72
N ASP A 376 -14.01 2.59 26.52
CA ASP A 376 -14.36 3.19 25.22
C ASP A 376 -13.31 4.15 24.67
N ASP A 377 -12.47 4.69 25.55
CA ASP A 377 -11.38 5.60 25.22
C ASP A 377 -10.03 4.88 24.94
N GLY A 378 -10.02 3.55 24.91
CA GLY A 378 -8.81 2.74 24.72
C GLY A 378 -7.92 2.63 25.96
N SER A 379 -8.33 3.18 27.10
CA SER A 379 -7.62 2.95 28.36
C SER A 379 -7.91 1.54 28.91
N LEU A 380 -6.91 0.94 29.56
CA LEU A 380 -7.08 -0.34 30.22
C LEU A 380 -7.97 -0.17 31.46
N SER A 381 -9.12 -0.85 31.49
CA SER A 381 -10.03 -0.87 32.62
C SER A 381 -9.53 -1.81 33.72
N SER A 382 -9.21 -3.06 33.35
CA SER A 382 -8.71 -4.07 34.28
C SER A 382 -7.97 -5.18 33.55
N MET A 383 -7.18 -5.94 34.29
CA MET A 383 -6.50 -7.14 33.83
C MET A 383 -6.75 -8.27 34.82
N GLU A 384 -7.19 -9.42 34.32
CA GLU A 384 -7.45 -10.62 35.11
C GLU A 384 -6.58 -11.78 34.58
N VAL A 385 -6.10 -12.65 35.47
CA VAL A 385 -5.40 -13.87 35.03
C VAL A 385 -6.22 -15.10 35.38
N PHE A 386 -6.52 -15.89 34.36
CA PHE A 386 -7.26 -17.12 34.49
C PHE A 386 -6.32 -18.32 34.56
N SER A 387 -6.43 -19.11 35.62
CA SER A 387 -5.61 -20.31 35.82
C SER A 387 -6.15 -21.57 35.13
N ASN A 388 -7.19 -21.45 34.28
CA ASN A 388 -8.01 -22.52 33.66
C ASN A 388 -7.24 -23.79 33.26
N GLY A 389 -6.90 -24.65 34.22
CA GLY A 389 -6.05 -25.82 34.01
C GLY A 389 -4.70 -25.56 33.30
N GLY A 390 -4.15 -24.35 33.36
CA GLY A 390 -2.93 -24.00 32.63
C GLY A 390 -3.13 -23.48 31.20
N LYS A 391 -4.38 -23.19 30.78
CA LYS A 391 -4.68 -22.74 29.41
C LYS A 391 -4.73 -21.21 29.24
N GLY A 392 -4.76 -20.46 30.33
CA GLY A 392 -4.83 -19.00 30.31
C GLY A 392 -6.21 -18.46 29.94
N ALA A 393 -6.25 -17.16 29.63
CA ALA A 393 -7.43 -16.49 29.08
C ALA A 393 -7.82 -17.10 27.72
N THR A 394 -9.13 -17.16 27.46
CA THR A 394 -9.69 -17.59 26.18
C THR A 394 -10.62 -16.51 25.65
N SER A 395 -10.64 -16.34 24.33
CA SER A 395 -11.53 -15.40 23.66
C SER A 395 -12.08 -16.02 22.37
N GLU A 396 -13.29 -15.62 22.00
CA GLU A 396 -13.88 -15.88 20.67
C GLU A 396 -13.31 -14.91 19.62
N TYR A 397 -12.86 -13.74 20.08
CA TYR A 397 -12.36 -12.63 19.26
C TYR A 397 -10.91 -12.32 19.61
N PHE A 398 -10.05 -12.19 18.61
CA PHE A 398 -8.67 -11.74 18.78
C PHE A 398 -8.13 -11.11 17.50
N MET A 399 -7.02 -10.40 17.61
CA MET A 399 -6.31 -9.83 16.47
C MET A 399 -4.97 -10.50 16.25
N CYS A 400 -4.56 -10.60 14.99
CA CYS A 400 -3.20 -10.92 14.60
C CYS A 400 -2.47 -9.66 14.09
N ASP A 401 -1.16 -9.61 14.28
CA ASP A 401 -0.27 -8.57 13.73
C ASP A 401 0.97 -9.18 13.07
N LEU A 402 1.60 -8.45 12.15
CA LEU A 402 2.91 -8.85 11.59
C LEU A 402 4.07 -8.54 12.54
N GLY A 403 3.83 -7.82 13.64
CA GLY A 403 4.88 -7.38 14.55
C GLY A 403 5.86 -6.44 13.86
N GLU A 404 5.36 -5.51 13.05
CA GLU A 404 6.14 -4.42 12.46
C GLU A 404 6.50 -3.44 13.59
N TYR A 405 7.77 -3.45 14.06
CA TYR A 405 8.22 -2.62 15.19
C TYR A 405 9.50 -1.83 14.92
#